data_AF-A0A351ZVC3-F1
#
_entry.id   AF-A0A351ZVC3-F1
#
_cell.length_a   1.000
_cell.length_b   1.000
_cell.length_c   1.000
_cell.angle_alpha   90.00
_cell.angle_beta   90.00
_cell.angle_gamma   90.00
#
_symmetry.space_group_name_H-M   'P 1'
#
loop_
_entity.id
_entity.type
_entity.pdbx_description
1 polymer ?
#
loop_
_entity_poly.entity_id
_entity_poly.type
_entity_poly.pdbx_seq_one_letter_code
_entity_poly.pdbx_strand_id
1 'polypeptide(L)'
;MRQPLADDAVDVALADTIARFALPLSVFDRLLDAFVDDTRHQAFTTWTQVMAYCSNSADPVGELLLRLDHAPNAPSASAISASNAVCTALQITNFLQDAAADQARGRRYLPLDHDETIRRTYELYDHGCDTLANLRSRRLRWEVAMTIAGGVTMLDLCAARADPAKRPTLGLRHAWHVLRRLTHVLRHKPLARAGTSLRHGSNS
;
A
#
# COMPACT_ATOMS: atom_id res chain seq x y z
N MET A 1 12.12 -35.51 -14.39
CA MET A 1 13.24 -34.96 -13.59
C MET A 1 13.23 -33.44 -13.85
N ARG A 2 12.82 -32.60 -12.88
CA ARG A 2 12.81 -31.14 -13.05
C ARG A 2 14.24 -30.62 -12.99
N GLN A 3 14.64 -29.76 -13.93
CA GLN A 3 15.91 -29.04 -13.89
C GLN A 3 15.99 -28.14 -12.64
N PRO A 4 17.22 -27.80 -12.17
CA PRO A 4 17.37 -26.92 -11.02
C PRO A 4 16.82 -25.52 -11.36
N LEU A 5 16.15 -24.90 -10.39
CA LEU A 5 15.49 -23.59 -10.43
C LEU A 5 16.46 -22.39 -10.63
N ALA A 6 17.66 -22.58 -11.17
CA ALA A 6 18.74 -21.57 -11.15
C ALA A 6 19.02 -20.89 -12.50
N ASP A 7 18.21 -21.15 -13.54
CA ASP A 7 18.48 -20.68 -14.91
C ASP A 7 17.53 -19.57 -15.42
N ASP A 8 16.60 -19.06 -14.60
CA ASP A 8 15.79 -17.89 -14.96
C ASP A 8 16.58 -16.59 -14.72
N ALA A 9 16.54 -15.68 -15.69
CA ALA A 9 17.18 -14.36 -15.59
C ALA A 9 16.70 -13.57 -14.36
N VAL A 10 15.45 -13.77 -13.93
CA VAL A 10 14.91 -13.14 -12.72
C VAL A 10 15.58 -13.70 -11.46
N ASP A 11 15.76 -15.02 -11.37
CA ASP A 11 16.38 -15.67 -10.21
C ASP A 11 17.85 -15.26 -10.06
N VAL A 12 18.57 -15.19 -11.18
CA VAL A 12 19.96 -14.72 -11.21
C VAL A 12 20.06 -13.26 -10.75
N ALA A 13 19.21 -12.38 -11.27
CA ALA A 13 19.20 -10.96 -10.88
C ALA A 13 18.80 -10.77 -9.41
N LEU A 14 17.85 -11.56 -8.92
CA LEU A 14 17.42 -11.52 -7.53
C LEU A 14 18.52 -12.00 -6.59
N ALA A 15 19.19 -13.12 -6.91
CA ALA A 15 20.30 -13.65 -6.11
C ALA A 15 21.46 -12.65 -6.02
N ASP A 16 21.84 -12.02 -7.15
CA ASP A 16 22.85 -10.96 -7.18
C ASP A 16 22.44 -9.75 -6.32
N THR A 17 21.18 -9.32 -6.42
CA THR A 17 20.64 -8.20 -5.62
C THR A 17 20.65 -8.52 -4.12
N ILE A 18 20.20 -9.71 -3.72
CA ILE A 18 20.21 -10.15 -2.32
C ILE A 18 21.64 -10.12 -1.77
N ALA A 19 22.60 -10.65 -2.50
CA ALA A 19 24.00 -10.70 -2.09
C ALA A 19 24.61 -9.29 -1.98
N ARG A 20 24.41 -8.43 -3.00
CA ARG A 20 25.00 -7.09 -3.05
C ARG A 20 24.47 -6.15 -1.97
N PHE A 21 23.18 -6.25 -1.65
CA PHE A 21 22.50 -5.36 -0.72
C PHE A 21 22.25 -5.99 0.66
N ALA A 22 22.77 -7.20 0.89
CA ALA A 22 22.59 -7.98 2.11
C ALA A 22 21.12 -8.04 2.56
N LEU A 23 20.22 -8.32 1.60
CA LEU A 23 18.78 -8.35 1.86
C LEU A 23 18.43 -9.59 2.70
N PRO A 24 17.70 -9.46 3.81
CA PRO A 24 17.32 -10.59 4.63
C PRO A 24 16.30 -11.48 3.92
N LEU A 25 16.61 -12.78 3.81
CA LEU A 25 15.71 -13.77 3.20
C LEU A 25 14.34 -13.84 3.90
N SER A 26 14.32 -13.60 5.21
CA SER A 26 13.08 -13.57 6.01
C SER A 26 12.04 -12.55 5.53
N VAL A 27 12.45 -11.51 4.80
CA VAL A 27 11.51 -10.54 4.21
C VAL A 27 10.83 -11.13 2.98
N PHE A 28 11.53 -11.97 2.21
CA PHE A 28 10.95 -12.70 1.08
C PHE A 28 10.07 -13.87 1.57
N ASP A 29 10.48 -14.56 2.63
CA ASP A 29 9.69 -15.65 3.23
C ASP A 29 8.29 -15.16 3.63
N ARG A 30 8.18 -13.95 4.21
CA ARG A 30 6.88 -13.34 4.52
C ARG A 30 5.97 -13.14 3.29
N LEU A 31 6.54 -12.78 2.13
CA LEU A 31 5.77 -12.66 0.89
C LEU A 31 5.27 -14.03 0.42
N LEU A 32 6.11 -15.06 0.54
CA LEU A 32 5.73 -16.44 0.23
C LEU A 32 4.63 -16.94 1.16
N ASP A 33 4.73 -16.65 2.46
CA ASP A 33 3.69 -16.97 3.45
C ASP A 33 2.36 -16.31 3.08
N ALA A 34 2.36 -15.03 2.68
CA ALA A 34 1.16 -14.36 2.20
C ALA A 34 0.54 -15.05 0.97
N PHE A 35 1.36 -15.50 0.01
CA PHE A 35 0.86 -16.25 -1.14
C PHE A 35 0.24 -17.59 -0.75
N VAL A 36 0.83 -18.30 0.22
CA VAL A 36 0.26 -19.55 0.75
C VAL A 36 -1.07 -19.26 1.44
N ASP A 37 -1.14 -18.23 2.27
CA ASP A 37 -2.36 -17.81 2.97
C ASP A 37 -3.49 -17.49 1.97
N ASP A 38 -3.17 -16.82 0.87
CA ASP A 38 -4.14 -16.43 -0.18
C ASP A 38 -4.77 -17.65 -0.88
N THR A 39 -4.10 -18.82 -0.89
CA THR A 39 -4.69 -20.07 -1.42
C THR A 39 -5.72 -20.69 -0.48
N ARG A 40 -5.70 -20.32 0.81
CA ARG A 40 -6.56 -20.86 1.87
C ARG A 40 -7.43 -19.79 2.51
N HIS A 41 -7.57 -18.64 1.86
CA HIS A 41 -8.16 -17.43 2.43
C HIS A 41 -9.50 -17.69 3.10
N GLN A 42 -9.63 -17.20 4.33
CA GLN A 42 -10.89 -17.13 5.07
C GLN A 42 -11.25 -15.67 5.31
N ALA A 43 -12.56 -15.38 5.33
CA ALA A 43 -13.04 -14.03 5.59
C ALA A 43 -12.46 -13.48 6.90
N PHE A 44 -11.81 -12.31 6.84
CA PHE A 44 -11.32 -11.64 8.05
C PHE A 44 -12.50 -11.12 8.86
N THR A 45 -12.39 -11.22 10.18
CA THR A 45 -13.39 -10.78 11.15
C THR A 45 -12.90 -9.65 12.05
N THR A 46 -11.60 -9.34 12.01
CA THR A 46 -10.99 -8.30 12.86
C THR A 46 -9.97 -7.47 12.09
N TRP A 47 -9.82 -6.19 12.46
CA TRP A 47 -8.80 -5.31 11.89
C TRP A 47 -7.38 -5.88 12.07
N THR A 48 -7.13 -6.56 13.20
CA THR A 48 -5.85 -7.22 13.48
C THR A 48 -5.48 -8.25 12.42
N GLN A 49 -6.44 -9.03 11.91
CA GLN A 49 -6.18 -9.96 10.80
C GLN A 49 -5.83 -9.23 9.51
N VAL A 50 -6.48 -8.09 9.23
CA VAL A 50 -6.13 -7.24 8.07
C VAL A 50 -4.68 -6.76 8.18
N MET A 51 -4.30 -6.24 9.35
CA MET A 51 -2.94 -5.75 9.59
C MET A 51 -1.91 -6.89 9.54
N ALA A 52 -2.23 -8.05 10.13
CA ALA A 52 -1.37 -9.22 10.08
C ALA A 52 -1.14 -9.70 8.64
N TYR A 53 -2.21 -9.76 7.84
CA TYR A 53 -2.10 -10.08 6.42
C TYR A 53 -1.22 -9.06 5.68
N CYS A 54 -1.45 -7.75 5.87
CA CYS A 54 -0.64 -6.71 5.22
C CYS A 54 0.85 -6.77 5.61
N SER A 55 1.13 -7.16 6.86
CA SER A 55 2.51 -7.31 7.37
C SER A 55 3.32 -8.40 6.65
N ASN A 56 2.63 -9.31 5.96
CA ASN A 56 3.22 -10.33 5.09
C ASN A 56 3.03 -10.01 3.60
N SER A 57 1.88 -9.48 3.19
CA SER A 57 1.53 -9.32 1.77
C SER A 57 2.02 -8.02 1.13
N ALA A 58 2.28 -6.97 1.92
CA ALA A 58 2.54 -5.62 1.42
C ALA A 58 3.77 -4.97 2.06
N ASP A 59 3.86 -4.99 3.39
CA ASP A 59 4.95 -4.35 4.14
C ASP A 59 6.36 -4.82 3.72
N PRO A 60 6.61 -6.11 3.40
CA PRO A 60 7.93 -6.55 2.96
C PRO A 60 8.45 -5.79 1.73
N VAL A 61 7.58 -5.36 0.81
CA VAL A 61 7.99 -4.63 -0.40
C VAL A 61 8.59 -3.27 -0.03
N GLY A 62 7.96 -2.54 0.90
CA GLY A 62 8.47 -1.28 1.40
C GLY A 62 9.79 -1.43 2.16
N GLU A 63 9.92 -2.49 2.96
CA GLU A 63 11.16 -2.80 3.66
C GLU A 63 12.33 -3.08 2.69
N LEU A 64 12.09 -3.87 1.63
CA LEU A 64 13.10 -4.13 0.61
C LEU A 64 13.53 -2.83 -0.09
N LEU A 65 12.59 -1.97 -0.48
CA LEU A 65 12.88 -0.66 -1.08
C LEU A 65 13.70 0.24 -0.16
N LEU A 66 13.36 0.29 1.14
CA LEU A 66 14.13 1.05 2.12
C LEU A 66 15.56 0.53 2.27
N ARG A 67 15.74 -0.80 2.31
CA ARG A 67 17.08 -1.41 2.40
C ARG A 67 17.95 -1.07 1.19
N LEU A 68 17.37 -1.08 -0.02
CA LEU A 68 18.06 -0.65 -1.23
C LEU A 68 18.47 0.83 -1.17
N ASP A 69 17.59 1.71 -0.68
CA ASP A 69 17.87 3.15 -0.55
C ASP A 69 18.90 3.46 0.56
N HIS A 70 18.95 2.66 1.62
CA HIS A 70 19.82 2.86 2.78
C HIS A 70 21.18 2.17 2.67
N ALA A 71 21.33 1.24 1.72
CA ALA A 71 22.53 0.44 1.56
C ALA A 71 23.81 1.30 1.55
N PRO A 72 24.89 0.84 2.22
CA PRO A 72 25.03 -0.45 2.90
C PRO A 72 24.45 -0.48 4.33
N ASN A 73 23.82 0.60 4.80
CA ASN A 73 23.30 0.66 6.16
C ASN A 73 21.88 0.08 6.25
N ALA A 74 21.49 -0.40 7.43
CA ALA A 74 20.11 -0.76 7.71
C ALA A 74 19.25 0.51 7.93
N PRO A 75 17.98 0.52 7.47
CA PRO A 75 17.03 1.56 7.85
C PRO A 75 16.70 1.47 9.34
N SER A 76 16.30 2.59 9.94
CA SER A 76 15.86 2.62 11.34
C SER A 76 14.49 1.93 11.50
N ALA A 77 14.16 1.52 12.73
CA ALA A 77 12.83 0.99 13.04
C ALA A 77 11.69 1.99 12.73
N SER A 78 11.94 3.30 12.94
CA SER A 78 10.97 4.35 12.59
C SER A 78 10.76 4.46 11.08
N ALA A 79 11.82 4.35 10.28
CA ALA A 79 11.72 4.35 8.82
C ALA A 79 10.90 3.15 8.32
N ILE A 80 11.18 1.95 8.86
CA ILE A 80 10.42 0.73 8.54
C ILE A 80 8.95 0.91 8.91
N SER A 81 8.66 1.40 10.12
CA SER A 81 7.28 1.64 10.59
C SER A 81 6.50 2.59 9.67
N ALA A 82 7.11 3.71 9.27
CA ALA A 82 6.47 4.65 8.35
C ALA A 82 6.24 4.03 6.96
N SER A 83 7.21 3.27 6.44
CA SER A 83 7.06 2.58 5.14
C SER A 83 5.95 1.53 5.18
N ASN A 84 5.87 0.75 6.25
CA ASN A 84 4.82 -0.24 6.45
C ASN A 84 3.44 0.44 6.48
N ALA A 85 3.33 1.62 7.09
CA ALA A 85 2.09 2.38 7.07
C ALA A 85 1.65 2.77 5.65
N VAL A 86 2.59 3.17 4.78
CA VAL A 86 2.30 3.42 3.35
C VAL A 86 1.86 2.14 2.64
N CYS A 87 2.61 1.05 2.78
CA CYS A 87 2.33 -0.23 2.13
C CYS A 87 0.96 -0.81 2.55
N THR A 88 0.69 -0.83 3.86
CA THR A 88 -0.58 -1.28 4.41
C THR A 88 -1.73 -0.37 3.95
N ALA A 89 -1.57 0.96 3.94
CA ALA A 89 -2.61 1.87 3.43
C ALA A 89 -2.95 1.62 1.95
N LEU A 90 -1.94 1.41 1.11
CA LEU A 90 -2.12 1.07 -0.30
C LEU A 90 -2.84 -0.27 -0.46
N GLN A 91 -2.49 -1.28 0.33
CA GLN A 91 -3.13 -2.59 0.28
C GLN A 91 -4.59 -2.54 0.70
N ILE A 92 -4.92 -1.81 1.76
CA ILE A 92 -6.31 -1.61 2.18
C ILE A 92 -7.09 -0.81 1.12
N THR A 93 -6.45 0.17 0.47
CA THR A 93 -7.04 0.90 -0.65
C THR A 93 -7.32 -0.02 -1.84
N ASN A 94 -6.48 -1.05 -2.09
CA ASN A 94 -6.77 -2.07 -3.10
C ASN A 94 -7.98 -2.93 -2.69
N PHE A 95 -8.06 -3.39 -1.44
CA PHE A 95 -9.24 -4.13 -0.96
C PHE A 95 -10.53 -3.32 -1.11
N LEU A 96 -10.49 -2.00 -0.86
CA LEU A 96 -11.64 -1.12 -1.06
C LEU A 96 -12.05 -1.02 -2.53
N GLN A 97 -11.08 -0.90 -3.45
CA GLN A 97 -11.33 -0.85 -4.90
C GLN A 97 -11.97 -2.15 -5.41
N ASP A 98 -11.46 -3.29 -4.94
CA ASP A 98 -11.77 -4.62 -5.47
C ASP A 98 -12.85 -5.37 -4.67
N ALA A 99 -13.42 -4.75 -3.62
CA ALA A 99 -14.39 -5.34 -2.70
C ALA A 99 -15.49 -6.19 -3.37
N ALA A 100 -16.13 -5.70 -4.43
CA ALA A 100 -17.19 -6.43 -5.13
C ALA A 100 -16.66 -7.65 -5.91
N ALA A 101 -15.50 -7.50 -6.55
CA ALA A 101 -14.88 -8.58 -7.30
C ALA A 101 -14.31 -9.66 -6.36
N ASP A 102 -13.80 -9.26 -5.20
CA ASP A 102 -13.35 -10.18 -4.15
C ASP A 102 -14.53 -10.94 -3.54
N GLN A 103 -15.63 -10.24 -3.24
CA GLN A 103 -16.86 -10.87 -2.75
C GLN A 103 -17.40 -11.91 -3.73
N ALA A 104 -17.38 -11.63 -5.04
CA ALA A 104 -17.78 -12.60 -6.07
C ALA A 104 -16.89 -13.86 -6.12
N ARG A 105 -15.64 -13.77 -5.64
CA ARG A 105 -14.70 -14.89 -5.50
C ARG A 105 -14.72 -15.54 -4.13
N GLY A 106 -15.65 -15.14 -3.25
CA GLY A 106 -15.73 -15.62 -1.87
C GLY A 106 -14.62 -15.08 -0.95
N ARG A 107 -13.91 -14.03 -1.36
CA ARG A 107 -12.86 -13.38 -0.56
C ARG A 107 -13.42 -12.15 0.15
N ARG A 108 -13.12 -12.02 1.43
CA ARG A 108 -13.49 -10.84 2.24
C ARG A 108 -12.31 -10.45 3.12
N TYR A 109 -11.69 -9.32 2.79
CA TYR A 109 -10.51 -8.80 3.48
C TYR A 109 -10.84 -7.68 4.48
N LEU A 110 -12.02 -7.07 4.40
CA LEU A 110 -12.39 -5.94 5.27
C LEU A 110 -13.51 -6.35 6.25
N PRO A 111 -13.25 -6.34 7.57
CA PRO A 111 -14.20 -6.73 8.60
C PRO A 111 -15.00 -5.56 9.19
N LEU A 112 -14.47 -4.34 9.09
CA LEU A 112 -15.10 -3.14 9.62
C LEU A 112 -16.10 -2.58 8.61
N ASP A 113 -16.97 -1.69 9.07
CA ASP A 113 -17.76 -0.88 8.15
C ASP A 113 -16.85 0.01 7.27
N HIS A 114 -17.45 0.51 6.20
CA HIS A 114 -16.75 1.27 5.18
C HIS A 114 -16.14 2.55 5.74
N ASP A 115 -16.87 3.31 6.56
CA ASP A 115 -16.42 4.61 7.06
C ASP A 115 -15.25 4.48 8.04
N GLU A 116 -15.31 3.49 8.94
CA GLU A 116 -14.22 3.19 9.86
C GLU A 116 -12.98 2.68 9.11
N THR A 117 -13.16 1.86 8.07
CA THR A 117 -12.04 1.43 7.21
C THR A 117 -11.38 2.62 6.51
N ILE A 118 -12.18 3.52 5.93
CA ILE A 118 -11.68 4.74 5.27
C ILE A 118 -10.89 5.59 6.28
N ARG A 119 -11.44 5.82 7.48
CA ARG A 119 -10.80 6.62 8.53
C ARG A 119 -9.44 6.07 8.94
N ARG A 120 -9.36 4.77 9.25
CA ARG A 120 -8.08 4.12 9.61
C ARG A 120 -7.06 4.13 8.47
N THR A 121 -7.54 4.04 7.22
CA THR A 121 -6.66 4.11 6.05
C THR A 121 -6.06 5.51 5.87
N TYR A 122 -6.80 6.57 6.19
CA TYR A 122 -6.23 7.93 6.25
C TYR A 122 -5.14 8.04 7.32
N GLU A 123 -5.36 7.49 8.51
CA GLU A 123 -4.37 7.51 9.60
C GLU A 123 -3.07 6.80 9.20
N LEU A 124 -3.18 5.69 8.46
CA LEU A 124 -2.02 4.99 7.91
C LEU A 124 -1.29 5.83 6.86
N TYR A 125 -1.99 6.54 5.98
CA TYR A 125 -1.36 7.46 5.03
C TYR A 125 -0.70 8.67 5.70
N ASP A 126 -1.32 9.22 6.75
CA ASP A 126 -0.77 10.33 7.53
C ASP A 126 0.54 9.91 8.20
N HIS A 127 0.56 8.77 8.91
CA HIS A 127 1.79 8.20 9.46
C HIS A 127 2.80 7.85 8.37
N GLY A 128 2.34 7.32 7.24
CA GLY A 128 3.18 6.95 6.11
C GLY A 128 3.94 8.11 5.47
N CYS A 129 3.45 9.35 5.60
CA CYS A 129 4.15 10.54 5.10
C CYS A 129 5.55 10.70 5.74
N ASP A 130 5.75 10.25 6.97
CA ASP A 130 7.05 10.30 7.65
C ASP A 130 8.13 9.48 6.92
N THR A 131 7.75 8.55 6.04
CA THR A 131 8.68 7.81 5.17
C THR A 131 9.52 8.77 4.33
N LEU A 132 8.95 9.89 3.88
CA LEU A 132 9.63 10.83 2.99
C LEU A 132 10.86 11.46 3.64
N ALA A 133 10.81 11.69 4.95
CA ALA A 133 11.94 12.21 5.72
C ALA A 133 13.06 11.18 5.88
N ASN A 134 12.73 9.89 5.79
CA ASN A 134 13.67 8.78 5.96
C ASN A 134 14.34 8.33 4.64
N LEU A 135 13.80 8.72 3.48
CA LEU A 135 14.39 8.36 2.17
C LEU A 135 15.63 9.23 1.84
N ARG A 136 16.73 8.57 1.47
CA ARG A 136 18.00 9.20 1.05
C ARG A 136 17.94 9.68 -0.40
N SER A 137 17.40 8.85 -1.30
CA SER A 137 17.26 9.20 -2.72
C SER A 137 16.18 10.26 -2.92
N ARG A 138 16.57 11.41 -3.48
CA ARG A 138 15.61 12.48 -3.84
C ARG A 138 14.57 12.01 -4.85
N ARG A 139 15.00 11.17 -5.81
CA ARG A 139 14.10 10.63 -6.83
C ARG A 139 13.08 9.69 -6.19
N LEU A 140 13.53 8.74 -5.38
CA LEU A 140 12.63 7.81 -4.70
C LEU A 140 11.67 8.54 -3.77
N ARG A 141 12.12 9.58 -3.07
CA ARG A 141 11.26 10.46 -2.27
C ARG A 141 10.12 11.06 -3.10
N TRP A 142 10.41 11.55 -4.30
CA TRP A 142 9.38 12.08 -5.21
C TRP A 142 8.41 10.99 -5.68
N GLU A 143 8.92 9.82 -6.05
CA GLU A 143 8.10 8.68 -6.49
C GLU A 143 7.17 8.20 -5.36
N VAL A 144 7.67 8.06 -4.13
CA VAL A 144 6.86 7.68 -2.96
C VAL A 144 5.84 8.77 -2.61
N ALA A 145 6.21 10.06 -2.68
CA ALA A 145 5.26 11.14 -2.43
C ALA A 145 4.10 11.14 -3.45
N MET A 146 4.40 10.85 -4.72
CA MET A 146 3.38 10.68 -5.77
C MET A 146 2.50 9.46 -5.52
N THR A 147 3.09 8.34 -5.09
CA THR A 147 2.35 7.12 -4.73
C THR A 147 1.39 7.38 -3.57
N ILE A 148 1.83 8.06 -2.50
CA ILE A 148 0.96 8.44 -1.38
C ILE A 148 -0.16 9.36 -1.89
N ALA A 149 0.17 10.40 -2.65
CA ALA A 149 -0.83 11.35 -3.17
C ALA A 149 -1.88 10.66 -4.07
N GLY A 150 -1.44 9.74 -4.91
CA GLY A 150 -2.30 8.90 -5.74
C GLY A 150 -3.18 7.97 -4.91
N GLY A 151 -2.59 7.25 -3.95
CA GLY A 151 -3.29 6.35 -3.03
C GLY A 151 -4.39 7.05 -2.23
N VAL A 152 -4.07 8.21 -1.63
CA VAL A 152 -5.05 9.03 -0.90
C VAL A 152 -6.17 9.52 -1.82
N THR A 153 -5.85 9.88 -3.07
CA THR A 153 -6.87 10.27 -4.05
C THR A 153 -7.76 9.08 -4.43
N MET A 154 -7.21 7.87 -4.53
CA MET A 154 -8.00 6.66 -4.74
C MET A 154 -8.90 6.36 -3.54
N LEU A 155 -8.39 6.58 -2.32
CA LEU A 155 -9.16 6.44 -1.09
C LEU A 155 -10.33 7.44 -1.06
N ASP A 156 -10.12 8.70 -1.47
CA ASP A 156 -11.19 9.69 -1.66
C ASP A 156 -12.29 9.16 -2.61
N LEU A 157 -11.90 8.52 -3.72
CA LEU A 157 -12.85 7.94 -4.69
C LEU A 157 -13.60 6.74 -4.09
N CYS A 158 -12.92 5.89 -3.32
CA CYS A 158 -13.55 4.77 -2.62
C CYS A 158 -14.54 5.26 -1.55
N ALA A 159 -14.23 6.34 -0.84
CA ALA A 159 -15.09 6.94 0.16
C ALA A 159 -16.33 7.60 -0.46
N ALA A 160 -16.18 8.28 -1.61
CA ALA A 160 -17.26 9.01 -2.26
C ALA A 160 -18.15 8.15 -3.17
N ARG A 161 -17.83 6.86 -3.36
CA ARG A 161 -18.56 6.01 -4.33
C ARG A 161 -20.01 5.79 -3.90
N ALA A 162 -20.93 5.99 -4.83
CA ALA A 162 -22.35 5.68 -4.62
C ALA A 162 -22.65 4.19 -4.81
N ASP A 163 -21.95 3.54 -5.75
CA ASP A 163 -22.12 2.12 -6.07
C ASP A 163 -20.87 1.33 -5.69
N PRO A 164 -20.94 0.46 -4.66
CA PRO A 164 -19.83 -0.42 -4.27
C PRO A 164 -19.43 -1.45 -5.32
N ALA A 165 -20.31 -1.78 -6.28
CA ALA A 165 -20.02 -2.75 -7.34
C ALA A 165 -19.09 -2.17 -8.42
N LYS A 166 -19.03 -0.84 -8.55
CA LYS A 166 -18.20 -0.17 -9.54
C LYS A 166 -16.81 0.10 -8.99
N ARG A 167 -15.80 -0.57 -9.58
CA ARG A 167 -14.39 -0.32 -9.29
C ARG A 167 -14.01 1.13 -9.65
N PRO A 168 -13.54 1.95 -8.68
CA PRO A 168 -13.07 3.30 -8.99
C PRO A 168 -11.72 3.23 -9.72
N THR A 169 -11.47 4.20 -10.59
CA THR A 169 -10.21 4.32 -11.34
C THR A 169 -9.69 5.74 -11.30
N LEU A 170 -8.37 5.86 -11.15
CA LEU A 170 -7.68 7.13 -11.34
C LEU A 170 -7.49 7.37 -12.84
N GLY A 171 -7.59 8.63 -13.24
CA GLY A 171 -7.46 9.05 -14.63
C GLY A 171 -7.14 10.54 -14.67
N LEU A 172 -6.93 11.08 -15.87
CA LEU A 172 -6.47 12.46 -16.06
C LEU A 172 -7.36 13.50 -15.39
N ARG A 173 -8.68 13.27 -15.33
CA ARG A 173 -9.63 14.15 -14.62
C ARG A 173 -9.32 14.32 -13.12
N HIS A 174 -8.59 13.38 -12.52
CA HIS A 174 -8.21 13.42 -11.11
C HIS A 174 -6.80 14.00 -10.90
N ALA A 175 -6.08 14.40 -11.96
CA ALA A 175 -4.72 14.91 -11.87
C ALA A 175 -4.62 16.10 -10.91
N TRP A 176 -5.60 17.02 -10.94
CA TRP A 176 -5.67 18.13 -9.98
C TRP A 176 -5.80 17.67 -8.53
N HIS A 177 -6.60 16.64 -8.26
CA HIS A 177 -6.76 16.09 -6.91
C HIS A 177 -5.46 15.46 -6.43
N VAL A 178 -4.77 14.70 -7.28
CA VAL A 178 -3.46 14.11 -6.98
C VAL A 178 -2.44 15.22 -6.69
N LEU A 179 -2.36 16.24 -7.54
CA LEU A 179 -1.46 17.39 -7.31
C LEU A 179 -1.78 18.10 -5.99
N ARG A 180 -3.05 18.31 -5.67
CA ARG A 180 -3.46 18.89 -4.40
C ARG A 180 -3.04 18.01 -3.22
N ARG A 181 -3.27 16.69 -3.28
CA ARG A 181 -2.82 15.74 -2.25
C ARG A 181 -1.30 15.73 -2.12
N LEU A 182 -0.57 15.79 -3.22
CA LEU A 182 0.89 15.90 -3.22
C LEU A 182 1.37 17.12 -2.42
N THR A 183 0.70 18.28 -2.55
CA THR A 183 1.08 19.44 -1.73
C THR A 183 0.85 19.23 -0.24
N HIS A 184 -0.14 18.42 0.17
CA HIS A 184 -0.35 18.08 1.58
C HIS A 184 0.73 17.11 2.07
N VAL A 185 0.99 16.05 1.29
CA VAL A 185 2.04 15.05 1.57
C VAL A 185 3.41 15.71 1.75
N LEU A 186 3.83 16.54 0.79
CA LEU A 186 5.14 17.21 0.88
C LEU A 186 5.24 18.22 2.02
N ARG A 187 4.12 18.77 2.48
CA ARG A 187 4.05 19.73 3.59
C ARG A 187 3.68 19.08 4.93
N HIS A 188 3.55 17.75 4.99
CA HIS A 188 3.10 17.00 6.17
C HIS A 188 1.82 17.59 6.78
N LYS A 189 0.86 17.98 5.92
CA LYS A 189 -0.47 18.43 6.37
C LYS A 189 -1.40 17.23 6.48
N PRO A 190 -2.37 17.24 7.42
CA PRO A 190 -3.36 16.17 7.54
C PRO A 190 -4.03 15.84 6.20
N LEU A 191 -4.13 14.54 5.92
CA LEU A 191 -4.72 14.00 4.70
C LEU A 191 -6.21 13.73 4.90
N ALA A 192 -6.67 13.39 6.10
CA ALA A 192 -8.08 13.43 6.40
C ALA A 192 -8.61 14.87 6.27
N ARG A 193 -9.71 15.08 5.53
CA ARG A 193 -10.46 16.34 5.60
C ARG A 193 -11.40 16.30 6.78
N ALA A 194 -11.47 17.38 7.56
CA ALA A 194 -12.60 17.61 8.45
C ALA A 194 -13.86 17.78 7.58
N GLY A 195 -14.75 16.78 7.60
CA GLY A 195 -16.03 16.82 6.89
C GLY A 195 -16.02 16.15 5.51
N THR A 196 -16.67 15.00 5.45
CA THR A 196 -17.17 14.32 4.25
C THR A 196 -18.04 15.27 3.41
N SER A 197 -17.46 15.93 2.41
CA SER A 197 -18.22 16.58 1.34
C SER A 197 -17.49 16.43 0.00
N LEU A 198 -17.64 15.24 -0.58
CA LEU A 198 -17.61 15.03 -2.03
C LEU A 198 -18.99 14.54 -2.52
N ARG A 199 -20.06 14.84 -1.78
CA ARG A 199 -21.43 14.80 -2.32
C ARG A 199 -21.71 16.18 -2.89
N HIS A 200 -21.36 16.47 -4.14
CA HIS A 200 -22.00 17.52 -4.95
C HIS A 200 -21.67 17.26 -6.42
N GLY A 201 -22.69 16.92 -7.20
CA GLY A 201 -22.58 16.70 -8.65
C GLY A 201 -23.54 15.66 -9.23
N SER A 202 -24.77 15.57 -8.73
CA SER A 202 -25.86 15.01 -9.55
C SER A 202 -26.21 16.06 -10.61
N ASN A 203 -25.72 15.85 -11.83
CA ASN A 203 -26.24 16.55 -13.00
C ASN A 203 -27.59 15.91 -13.38
N SER A 204 -28.62 16.76 -13.38
CA SER A 204 -29.85 16.70 -14.18
C SER A 204 -30.83 15.56 -13.91
#